data_AF-A0A2P8Q9X7-F1
#
_entry.id   AF-A0A2P8Q9X7-F1
#
_cell.length_a   1.000
_cell.length_b   1.000
_cell.length_c   1.000
_cell.angle_alpha   90.00
_cell.angle_beta   90.00
_cell.angle_gamma   90.00
#
_symmetry.space_group_name_H-M   'P 1'
#
loop_
_entity.id
_entity.type
_entity.pdbx_description
1 polymer ?
#
loop_
_entity_poly.entity_id
_entity_poly.type
_entity_poly.pdbx_seq_one_letter_code
_entity_poly.pdbx_strand_id
1 'polypeptide(L)'
;MTVEQLPDQVREFAHYLSGLLSRLDQGGGWCGVFWQRDPDGMRACLEGWEVPPWDVVEAILQDLGAEYGDRAAALETERARALHAASLAAYDARPGGRDALGDRLDVMLREQRYAAERLTELGRSLPEVTTQEEGDSLRLDLAWARDDHDRATARCAEIRARIDELDRRAMDAHVRGGSGGGDPVRTAVQEAVPRLGVQRAAPDEDDWPDLWRDASANRAARQDAAAQASRAGSAQEAAAAHPEATEAPDAHASHLAPEASGATEHPAPPETPAPKQRSKRRLRGGARGSARFAGMTDAKTDPDAGTDTGTGAGTAGGASSPVSPGPPVPRPADRTPRGARFAGGAEESGGGGPRAPRREPLDDDARRTTVETVATLVRLRGEGRTGEAHAVLVEAAHWPAARFPLLAAELHRAGLDADWASLLWEAVSLPADRLVAAADALVAAGRTADGRQMLRQGVARPAPEIGEAVLGLVEEGRHREVRALLDAYVRVRTPEEAARSIDADPQFLAPLLLEAAREVSEQRYWDLIHALRVAGYTA
;
A
#
# COMPACT_ATOMS: atom_id res chain seq x y z
N MET A 1 29.60 -23.62 -1.62
CA MET A 1 28.27 -23.17 -1.16
C MET A 1 27.36 -24.38 -1.13
N THR A 2 27.12 -24.95 0.04
CA THR A 2 26.15 -26.03 0.21
C THR A 2 24.77 -25.40 0.12
N VAL A 3 24.01 -25.75 -0.93
CA VAL A 3 22.58 -25.45 -1.01
C VAL A 3 21.95 -26.14 0.20
N GLU A 4 21.50 -25.38 1.20
CA GLU A 4 20.78 -25.97 2.34
C GLU A 4 19.54 -26.66 1.80
N GLN A 5 19.56 -27.99 1.78
CA GLN A 5 18.41 -28.79 1.38
C GLN A 5 17.37 -28.71 2.49
N LEU A 6 16.11 -28.45 2.12
CA LEU A 6 14.98 -28.49 3.04
C LEU A 6 14.94 -29.86 3.74
N PRO A 7 14.69 -29.91 5.08
CA PRO A 7 14.55 -31.15 5.81
C PRO A 7 13.49 -32.06 5.17
N ASP A 8 13.73 -33.37 5.17
CA ASP A 8 12.87 -34.34 4.49
C ASP A 8 11.42 -34.29 4.98
N GLN A 9 11.22 -34.10 6.28
CA GLN A 9 9.89 -33.99 6.90
C GLN A 9 9.12 -32.76 6.41
N VAL A 10 9.83 -31.64 6.14
CA VAL A 10 9.22 -30.42 5.60
C VAL A 10 8.79 -30.65 4.16
N ARG A 11 9.64 -31.31 3.37
CA ARG A 11 9.34 -31.68 1.98
C ARG A 11 8.18 -32.67 1.87
N GLU A 12 8.13 -33.66 2.76
CA GLU A 12 7.06 -34.65 2.83
C GLU A 12 5.72 -33.99 3.12
N PHE A 13 5.67 -33.10 4.13
CA PHE A 13 4.46 -32.35 4.44
C PHE A 13 4.04 -31.42 3.31
N ALA A 14 4.98 -30.71 2.67
CA ALA A 14 4.68 -29.85 1.54
C ALA A 14 4.09 -30.63 0.35
N HIS A 15 4.65 -31.82 0.05
CA HIS A 15 4.11 -32.71 -0.98
C HIS A 15 2.71 -33.23 -0.62
N TYR A 16 2.49 -33.61 0.65
CA TYR A 16 1.18 -33.99 1.15
C TYR A 16 0.16 -32.85 1.00
N LEU A 17 0.52 -31.63 1.41
CA LEU A 17 -0.34 -30.46 1.31
C LEU A 17 -0.66 -30.11 -0.14
N SER A 18 0.31 -30.23 -1.05
CA SER A 18 0.06 -30.07 -2.49
C SER A 18 -0.92 -31.11 -3.02
N GLY A 19 -0.79 -32.37 -2.57
CA GLY A 19 -1.73 -33.43 -2.92
C GLY A 19 -3.14 -33.14 -2.39
N LEU A 20 -3.26 -32.66 -1.16
CA LEU A 20 -4.52 -32.29 -0.53
C LEU A 20 -5.20 -31.15 -1.31
N LEU A 21 -4.47 -30.06 -1.59
CA LEU A 21 -5.00 -28.90 -2.31
C LEU A 21 -5.35 -29.20 -3.77
N SER A 22 -4.70 -30.18 -4.41
CA SER A 22 -5.03 -30.59 -5.78
C SER A 22 -6.40 -31.26 -5.90
N ARG A 23 -7.00 -31.70 -4.79
CA ARG A 23 -8.31 -32.35 -4.71
C ARG A 23 -9.45 -31.39 -4.41
N LEU A 24 -9.15 -30.14 -4.09
CA LEU A 24 -10.13 -29.13 -3.68
C LEU A 24 -10.30 -28.08 -4.77
N ASP A 25 -11.49 -27.49 -4.85
CA ASP A 25 -11.70 -26.30 -5.67
C ASP A 25 -10.89 -25.11 -5.11
N GLN A 26 -9.92 -24.63 -5.91
CA GLN A 26 -9.07 -23.50 -5.53
C GLN A 26 -9.76 -22.14 -5.68
N GLY A 27 -10.96 -22.11 -6.28
CA GLY A 27 -11.82 -20.94 -6.37
C GLY A 27 -12.85 -20.83 -5.24
N GLY A 28 -13.11 -21.92 -4.52
CA GLY A 28 -14.17 -22.04 -3.50
C GLY A 28 -13.64 -22.43 -2.12
N GLY A 29 -14.55 -22.43 -1.13
CA GLY A 29 -14.23 -22.79 0.26
C GLY A 29 -13.15 -21.89 0.89
N TRP A 30 -12.63 -22.30 2.04
CA TRP A 30 -11.50 -21.64 2.71
C TRP A 30 -10.20 -21.67 1.89
N CYS A 31 -9.99 -22.71 1.08
CA CYS A 31 -8.88 -22.84 0.15
C CYS A 31 -8.81 -21.62 -0.79
N GLY A 32 -9.92 -21.29 -1.45
CA GLY A 32 -10.02 -20.12 -2.31
C GLY A 32 -9.80 -18.80 -1.55
N VAL A 33 -10.31 -18.70 -0.32
CA VAL A 33 -10.06 -17.55 0.56
C VAL A 33 -8.57 -17.33 0.78
N PHE A 34 -7.84 -18.37 1.19
CA PHE A 34 -6.41 -18.26 1.47
C PHE A 34 -5.59 -17.91 0.22
N TRP A 35 -5.91 -18.49 -0.94
CA TRP A 35 -5.24 -18.17 -2.20
C TRP A 35 -5.48 -16.74 -2.66
N GLN A 36 -6.70 -16.23 -2.55
CA GLN A 36 -7.01 -14.85 -2.93
C GLN A 36 -6.29 -13.85 -2.02
N ARG A 37 -6.22 -14.20 -0.74
CA ARG A 37 -5.65 -13.38 0.32
C ARG A 37 -4.12 -13.33 0.28
N ASP A 38 -3.48 -14.49 0.28
CA ASP A 38 -2.03 -14.60 0.32
C ASP A 38 -1.49 -15.70 -0.62
N PRO A 39 -1.50 -15.45 -1.94
CA PRO A 39 -1.02 -16.43 -2.90
C PRO A 39 0.50 -16.65 -2.83
N ASP A 40 1.25 -15.74 -2.23
CA ASP A 40 2.69 -15.89 -2.05
C ASP A 40 2.97 -16.78 -0.82
N GLY A 41 2.26 -16.58 0.29
CA GLY A 41 2.33 -17.45 1.47
C GLY A 41 1.85 -18.87 1.20
N MET A 42 0.76 -19.04 0.45
CA MET A 42 0.31 -20.38 0.01
C MET A 42 1.37 -21.08 -0.85
N ARG A 43 2.00 -20.35 -1.79
CA ARG A 43 3.13 -20.89 -2.56
C ARG A 43 4.32 -21.23 -1.67
N ALA A 44 4.68 -20.40 -0.71
CA ALA A 44 5.77 -20.68 0.22
C ALA A 44 5.51 -21.96 1.05
N CYS A 45 4.27 -22.21 1.46
CA CYS A 45 3.87 -23.44 2.14
C CYS A 45 3.99 -24.67 1.24
N LEU A 46 3.55 -24.55 -0.02
CA LEU A 46 3.63 -25.63 -1.01
C LEU A 46 5.05 -25.93 -1.48
N GLU A 47 5.90 -24.91 -1.54
CA GLU A 47 7.32 -25.03 -1.88
C GLU A 47 8.16 -25.48 -0.66
N GLY A 48 7.57 -25.57 0.54
CA GLY A 48 8.23 -25.98 1.79
C GLY A 48 9.13 -24.91 2.42
N TRP A 49 9.07 -23.67 1.94
CA TRP A 49 9.79 -22.52 2.52
C TRP A 49 9.21 -22.10 3.86
N GLU A 50 7.92 -22.32 4.05
CA GLU A 50 7.20 -22.05 5.30
C GLU A 50 6.33 -23.26 5.68
N VAL A 51 6.08 -23.45 6.97
CA VAL A 51 5.08 -24.42 7.44
C VAL A 51 3.82 -23.64 7.83
N PRO A 52 2.64 -23.96 7.25
CA PRO A 52 1.41 -23.25 7.53
C PRO A 52 1.00 -23.41 8.99
N PRO A 53 0.33 -22.41 9.58
CA PRO A 53 -0.36 -22.56 10.87
C PRO A 53 -1.35 -23.74 10.84
N TRP A 54 -1.53 -24.44 11.97
CA TRP A 54 -2.46 -25.58 12.02
C TRP A 54 -3.89 -25.18 11.67
N ASP A 55 -4.34 -24.00 12.10
CA ASP A 55 -5.70 -23.54 11.87
C ASP A 55 -6.02 -23.28 10.38
N VAL A 56 -5.00 -23.02 9.56
CA VAL A 56 -5.12 -22.95 8.09
C VAL A 56 -5.30 -24.36 7.51
N VAL A 57 -4.53 -25.33 8.00
CA VAL A 57 -4.65 -26.74 7.59
C VAL A 57 -6.01 -27.29 7.99
N GLU A 58 -6.50 -26.94 9.17
CA GLU A 58 -7.81 -27.34 9.68
C GLU A 58 -8.96 -26.78 8.84
N ALA A 59 -8.88 -25.51 8.41
CA ALA A 59 -9.85 -24.92 7.48
C ALA A 59 -9.84 -25.59 6.10
N ILE A 60 -8.66 -25.96 5.58
CA ILE A 60 -8.55 -26.73 4.32
C ILE A 60 -9.18 -28.13 4.48
N LEU A 61 -9.01 -28.77 5.64
CA LEU A 61 -9.64 -30.07 5.95
C LEU A 61 -11.16 -29.95 6.12
N GLN A 62 -11.67 -28.78 6.52
CA GLN A 62 -13.12 -28.51 6.53
C GLN A 62 -13.68 -28.44 5.11
N ASP A 63 -12.98 -27.80 4.17
CA ASP A 63 -13.38 -27.83 2.75
C ASP A 63 -13.42 -29.26 2.21
N LEU A 64 -12.43 -30.08 2.57
CA LEU A 64 -12.43 -31.49 2.24
C LEU A 64 -13.63 -32.23 2.85
N GLY A 65 -14.02 -31.90 4.07
CA GLY A 65 -15.24 -32.43 4.70
C GLY A 65 -16.51 -32.02 3.97
N ALA A 66 -16.58 -30.76 3.51
CA ALA A 66 -17.71 -30.27 2.73
C ALA A 66 -17.84 -30.98 1.38
N GLU A 67 -16.73 -31.34 0.74
CA GLU A 67 -16.74 -31.97 -0.60
C GLU A 67 -16.80 -33.51 -0.54
N TYR A 68 -16.11 -34.14 0.43
CA TYR A 68 -15.92 -35.60 0.50
C TYR A 68 -16.50 -36.26 1.77
N GLY A 69 -17.09 -35.47 2.68
CA GLY A 69 -17.75 -35.91 3.91
C GLY A 69 -16.85 -36.06 5.14
N ASP A 70 -17.47 -35.96 6.32
CA ASP A 70 -16.79 -35.88 7.62
C ASP A 70 -15.84 -37.05 7.92
N ARG A 71 -16.19 -38.27 7.49
CA ARG A 71 -15.36 -39.45 7.72
C ARG A 71 -14.05 -39.40 6.93
N ALA A 72 -14.07 -38.87 5.71
CA ALA A 72 -12.87 -38.68 4.90
C ALA A 72 -11.99 -37.57 5.51
N ALA A 73 -12.61 -36.47 5.94
CA ALA A 73 -11.91 -35.37 6.63
C ALA A 73 -11.25 -35.82 7.94
N ALA A 74 -11.91 -36.66 8.75
CA ALA A 74 -11.33 -37.16 10.01
C ALA A 74 -10.05 -37.98 9.79
N LEU A 75 -10.05 -38.88 8.80
CA LEU A 75 -8.86 -39.69 8.45
C LEU A 75 -7.72 -38.82 7.93
N GLU A 76 -8.02 -37.86 7.06
CA GLU A 76 -7.01 -36.91 6.56
C GLU A 76 -6.51 -35.99 7.67
N THR A 77 -7.35 -35.62 8.64
CA THR A 77 -6.95 -34.79 9.79
C THR A 77 -5.90 -35.48 10.65
N GLU A 78 -6.07 -36.76 10.96
CA GLU A 78 -5.08 -37.53 11.73
C GLU A 78 -3.73 -37.59 11.00
N ARG A 79 -3.78 -37.87 9.69
CA ARG A 79 -2.58 -37.92 8.83
C ARG A 79 -1.90 -36.55 8.73
N ALA A 80 -2.67 -35.50 8.47
CA ALA A 80 -2.17 -34.13 8.37
C ALA A 80 -1.50 -33.70 9.68
N ARG A 81 -2.10 -34.03 10.84
CA ARG A 81 -1.57 -33.67 12.16
C ARG A 81 -0.22 -34.33 12.43
N ALA A 82 -0.06 -35.60 12.06
CA ALA A 82 1.22 -36.30 12.22
C ALA A 82 2.33 -35.69 11.34
N LEU A 83 2.04 -35.47 10.05
CA LEU A 83 3.01 -34.90 9.11
C LEU A 83 3.34 -33.44 9.43
N HIS A 84 2.35 -32.65 9.83
CA HIS A 84 2.52 -31.25 10.24
C HIS A 84 3.41 -31.14 11.47
N ALA A 85 3.17 -31.96 12.50
CA ALA A 85 3.99 -31.97 13.71
C ALA A 85 5.45 -32.36 13.43
N ALA A 86 5.67 -33.37 12.58
CA ALA A 86 7.02 -33.78 12.17
C ALA A 86 7.74 -32.68 11.36
N SER A 87 7.02 -32.03 10.44
CA SER A 87 7.51 -30.91 9.65
C SER A 87 7.89 -29.71 10.53
N LEU A 88 7.02 -29.31 11.46
CA LEU A 88 7.31 -28.24 12.42
C LEU A 88 8.55 -28.53 13.26
N ALA A 89 8.64 -29.73 13.82
CA ALA A 89 9.80 -30.12 14.64
C ALA A 89 11.11 -30.06 13.84
N ALA A 90 11.11 -30.47 12.57
CA ALA A 90 12.28 -30.40 11.70
C ALA A 90 12.61 -28.96 11.27
N TYR A 91 11.58 -28.16 10.98
CA TYR A 91 11.72 -26.75 10.58
C TYR A 91 12.33 -25.90 11.70
N ASP A 92 11.88 -26.14 12.92
CA ASP A 92 12.29 -25.42 14.14
C ASP A 92 13.69 -25.83 14.62
N ALA A 93 14.12 -27.07 14.33
CA ALA A 93 15.45 -27.56 14.70
C ALA A 93 16.58 -27.04 13.79
N ARG A 94 16.27 -26.25 12.75
CA ARG A 94 17.28 -25.66 11.86
C ARG A 94 18.12 -24.60 12.59
N PRO A 95 19.35 -24.32 12.13
CA PRO A 95 20.14 -23.20 12.65
C PRO A 95 19.34 -21.89 12.65
N GLY A 96 19.32 -21.19 13.78
CA GLY A 96 18.53 -19.96 13.97
C GLY A 96 17.02 -20.17 14.16
N GLY A 97 16.52 -21.41 14.22
CA GLY A 97 15.09 -21.71 14.35
C GLY A 97 14.46 -21.12 15.62
N ARG A 98 15.17 -21.15 16.75
CA ARG A 98 14.70 -20.50 18.00
C ARG A 98 14.57 -18.98 17.87
N ASP A 99 15.55 -18.32 17.27
CA ASP A 99 15.49 -16.86 17.08
C ASP A 99 14.34 -16.50 16.13
N ALA A 100 14.19 -17.26 15.03
CA ALA A 100 13.08 -17.10 14.09
C ALA A 100 11.71 -17.31 14.75
N LEU A 101 11.57 -18.24 15.70
CA LEU A 101 10.36 -18.40 16.51
C LEU A 101 10.11 -17.20 17.44
N GLY A 102 11.17 -16.61 18.00
CA GLY A 102 11.09 -15.38 18.80
C GLY A 102 10.57 -14.21 17.97
N ASP A 103 11.16 -13.98 16.80
CA ASP A 103 10.72 -12.94 15.86
C ASP A 103 9.26 -13.13 15.45
N ARG A 104 8.85 -14.38 15.19
CA ARG A 104 7.47 -14.73 14.85
C ARG A 104 6.51 -14.51 16.02
N LEU A 105 6.92 -14.78 17.25
CA LEU A 105 6.13 -14.51 18.45
C LEU A 105 5.90 -13.00 18.62
N ASP A 106 6.93 -12.17 18.44
CA ASP A 106 6.81 -10.72 18.55
C ASP A 106 5.84 -10.14 17.53
N VAL A 107 5.87 -10.66 16.29
CA VAL A 107 4.88 -10.32 15.27
C VAL A 107 3.48 -10.75 15.70
N MET A 108 3.29 -11.99 16.17
CA MET A 108 1.97 -12.49 16.56
C MET A 108 1.40 -11.76 17.78
N LEU A 109 2.24 -11.33 18.72
CA LEU A 109 1.82 -10.52 19.87
C LEU A 109 1.31 -9.13 19.45
N ARG A 110 1.91 -8.52 18.42
CA ARG A 110 1.40 -7.27 17.82
C ARG A 110 0.02 -7.49 17.20
N GLU A 111 -0.15 -8.57 16.44
CA GLU A 111 -1.44 -8.94 15.83
C GLU A 111 -2.52 -9.23 16.90
N GLN A 112 -2.16 -9.95 17.96
CA GLN A 112 -3.06 -10.23 19.08
C GLN A 112 -3.57 -8.94 19.74
N ARG A 113 -2.66 -7.97 19.97
CA ARG A 113 -3.03 -6.64 20.52
C ARG A 113 -3.93 -5.88 19.56
N TYR A 114 -3.59 -5.83 18.27
CA TYR A 114 -4.41 -5.18 17.26
C TYR A 114 -5.83 -5.76 17.21
N ALA A 115 -5.96 -7.09 17.20
CA ALA A 115 -7.26 -7.74 17.23
C ALA A 115 -8.05 -7.41 18.51
N ALA A 116 -7.38 -7.35 19.66
CA ALA A 116 -8.01 -6.95 20.93
C ALA A 116 -8.46 -5.47 20.94
N GLU A 117 -7.66 -4.58 20.35
CA GLU A 117 -8.02 -3.17 20.17
C GLU A 117 -9.24 -3.03 19.27
N ARG A 118 -9.26 -3.74 18.13
CA ARG A 118 -10.39 -3.74 17.20
C ARG A 118 -11.67 -4.28 17.85
N LEU A 119 -11.57 -5.33 18.65
CA LEU A 119 -12.68 -5.85 19.44
C LEU A 119 -13.25 -4.79 20.39
N THR A 120 -12.38 -4.03 21.04
CA THR A 120 -12.77 -2.99 21.99
C THR A 120 -13.43 -1.82 21.25
N GLU A 121 -12.88 -1.40 20.11
CA GLU A 121 -13.40 -0.33 19.26
C GLU A 121 -14.80 -0.66 18.71
N LEU A 122 -14.97 -1.85 18.13
CA LEU A 122 -16.26 -2.31 17.62
C LEU A 122 -17.27 -2.48 18.77
N GLY A 123 -16.83 -2.99 19.92
CA GLY A 123 -17.67 -3.11 21.12
C GLY A 123 -18.18 -1.76 21.63
N ARG A 124 -17.36 -0.69 21.55
CA ARG A 124 -17.77 0.68 21.91
C ARG A 124 -18.72 1.32 20.90
N SER A 125 -18.63 0.94 19.63
CA SER A 125 -19.46 1.50 18.55
C SER A 125 -20.87 0.87 18.53
N LEU A 126 -21.04 -0.33 19.08
CA LEU A 126 -22.31 -1.08 19.07
C LEU A 126 -23.50 -0.33 19.70
N PRO A 127 -23.37 0.41 20.82
CA PRO A 127 -24.46 1.18 21.40
C PRO A 127 -24.83 2.45 20.62
N GLU A 128 -23.95 2.94 19.74
CA GLU A 128 -24.16 4.17 18.95
C GLU A 128 -24.93 3.90 17.65
N VAL A 129 -25.14 2.62 17.33
CA VAL A 129 -25.86 2.18 16.13
C VAL A 129 -27.33 2.59 16.22
N THR A 130 -27.78 3.37 15.24
CA THR A 130 -29.17 3.84 15.14
C THR A 130 -30.03 3.02 14.18
N THR A 131 -29.42 2.18 13.32
CA THR A 131 -30.13 1.37 12.32
C THR A 131 -29.85 -0.12 12.48
N GLN A 132 -30.80 -0.96 12.04
CA GLN A 132 -30.65 -2.41 12.14
C GLN A 132 -29.55 -2.95 11.22
N GLU A 133 -29.45 -2.43 10.00
CA GLU A 133 -28.44 -2.86 9.01
C GLU A 133 -27.00 -2.56 9.46
N GLU A 134 -26.76 -1.37 10.01
CA GLU A 134 -25.47 -1.03 10.60
C GLU A 134 -25.16 -1.92 11.81
N GLY A 135 -26.18 -2.26 12.60
CA GLY A 135 -26.04 -3.17 13.73
C GLY A 135 -25.65 -4.57 13.30
N ASP A 136 -26.24 -5.08 12.22
CA ASP A 136 -25.95 -6.41 11.69
C ASP A 136 -24.57 -6.47 11.05
N SER A 137 -24.18 -5.43 10.30
CA SER A 137 -22.82 -5.27 9.76
C SER A 137 -21.77 -5.21 10.88
N LEU A 138 -22.02 -4.40 11.92
CA LEU A 138 -21.10 -4.25 13.05
C LEU A 138 -21.01 -5.54 13.89
N ARG A 139 -22.11 -6.29 14.04
CA ARG A 139 -22.10 -7.61 14.70
C ARG A 139 -21.30 -8.64 13.91
N LEU A 140 -21.38 -8.60 12.58
CA LEU A 140 -20.57 -9.45 11.71
C LEU A 140 -19.08 -9.11 11.86
N ASP A 141 -18.72 -7.82 11.77
CA ASP A 141 -17.35 -7.35 12.01
C ASP A 141 -16.82 -7.74 13.39
N LEU A 142 -17.68 -7.67 14.42
CA LEU A 142 -17.33 -8.09 15.77
C LEU A 142 -17.09 -9.60 15.85
N ALA A 143 -17.88 -10.43 15.17
CA ALA A 143 -17.66 -11.87 15.10
C ALA A 143 -16.31 -12.20 14.42
N TRP A 144 -15.96 -11.48 13.37
CA TRP A 144 -14.65 -11.61 12.71
C TRP A 144 -13.49 -11.18 13.60
N ALA A 145 -13.61 -10.02 14.26
CA ALA A 145 -12.58 -9.55 15.18
C ALA A 145 -12.37 -10.52 16.36
N ARG A 146 -13.42 -11.26 16.78
CA ARG A 146 -13.31 -12.30 17.81
C ARG A 146 -12.53 -13.50 17.29
N ASP A 147 -12.90 -14.03 16.13
CA ASP A 147 -12.20 -15.15 15.50
C ASP A 147 -10.71 -14.81 15.26
N ASP A 148 -10.41 -13.61 14.76
CA ASP A 148 -9.03 -13.15 14.55
C ASP A 148 -8.23 -13.08 15.86
N HIS A 149 -8.85 -12.56 16.93
CA HIS A 149 -8.22 -12.51 18.25
C HIS A 149 -7.98 -13.91 18.84
N ASP A 150 -8.94 -14.81 18.70
CA ASP A 150 -8.83 -16.19 19.18
C ASP A 150 -7.73 -16.94 18.42
N ARG A 151 -7.65 -16.78 17.09
CA ARG A 151 -6.56 -17.35 16.26
C ARG A 151 -5.20 -16.78 16.63
N ALA A 152 -5.09 -15.47 16.78
CA ALA A 152 -3.82 -14.84 17.17
C ALA A 152 -3.37 -15.33 18.56
N THR A 153 -4.31 -15.46 19.50
CA THR A 153 -4.07 -15.99 20.84
C THR A 153 -3.60 -17.44 20.81
N ALA A 154 -4.29 -18.30 20.06
CA ALA A 154 -3.90 -19.70 19.89
C ALA A 154 -2.51 -19.84 19.26
N ARG A 155 -2.20 -19.04 18.24
CA ARG A 155 -0.87 -19.03 17.58
C ARG A 155 0.24 -18.54 18.51
N CYS A 156 -0.02 -17.51 19.33
CA CYS A 156 0.92 -17.09 20.39
C CYS A 156 1.22 -18.24 21.36
N ALA A 157 0.19 -18.98 21.80
CA ALA A 157 0.35 -20.11 22.70
C ALA A 157 1.15 -21.26 22.04
N GLU A 158 0.85 -21.57 20.77
CA GLU A 158 1.58 -22.58 20.00
C GLU A 158 3.07 -22.23 19.86
N ILE A 159 3.39 -20.99 19.46
CA ILE A 159 4.79 -20.56 19.27
C ILE A 159 5.56 -20.62 20.59
N ARG A 160 4.95 -20.19 21.70
CA ARG A 160 5.56 -20.32 23.04
C ARG A 160 5.84 -21.78 23.40
N ALA A 161 4.87 -22.66 23.21
CA ALA A 161 5.06 -24.10 23.48
C ALA A 161 6.19 -24.72 22.64
N ARG A 162 6.35 -24.27 21.39
CA ARG A 162 7.44 -24.71 20.51
C ARG A 162 8.80 -24.20 20.95
N ILE A 163 8.88 -22.94 21.39
CA ILE A 163 10.08 -22.38 22.02
C ILE A 163 10.47 -23.21 23.24
N ASP A 164 9.52 -23.49 24.14
CA ASP A 164 9.77 -24.26 25.36
C ASP A 164 10.22 -25.70 25.06
N GLU A 165 9.67 -26.34 24.01
CA GLU A 165 10.09 -27.67 23.55
C GLU A 165 11.52 -27.65 22.98
N LEU A 166 11.88 -26.65 22.16
CA LEU A 166 13.25 -26.51 21.67
C LEU A 166 14.24 -26.29 22.81
N ASP A 167 13.90 -25.42 23.75
CA ASP A 167 14.75 -25.10 24.91
C ASP A 167 14.95 -26.36 25.78
N ARG A 168 13.88 -27.15 26.02
CA ARG A 168 14.00 -28.46 26.70
C ARG A 168 14.90 -29.44 25.96
N ARG A 169 14.78 -29.56 24.63
CA ARG A 169 15.65 -30.44 23.83
C ARG A 169 17.11 -30.02 23.87
N ALA A 170 17.38 -28.70 23.85
CA ALA A 170 18.72 -28.17 23.98
C ALA A 170 19.34 -28.51 25.36
N MET A 171 18.55 -28.39 26.43
CA MET A 171 18.97 -28.79 27.78
C MET A 171 19.23 -30.31 27.88
N ASP A 172 18.35 -31.15 27.34
CA ASP A 172 18.50 -32.61 27.35
C ASP A 172 19.73 -33.08 26.55
N ALA A 173 20.02 -32.45 25.41
CA ALA A 173 21.22 -32.72 24.61
C ALA A 173 22.50 -32.38 25.39
N HIS A 174 22.48 -31.28 26.15
CA HIS A 174 23.61 -30.88 26.99
C HIS A 174 23.85 -31.87 28.15
N VAL A 175 22.79 -32.36 28.80
CA VAL A 175 22.87 -33.35 29.90
C VAL A 175 23.37 -34.71 29.40
N ARG A 176 22.92 -35.17 28.23
CA ARG A 176 23.39 -36.45 27.63
C ARG A 176 24.82 -36.35 27.08
N GLY A 177 25.21 -35.20 26.53
CA GLY A 177 26.59 -34.93 26.11
C GLY A 177 27.58 -34.86 27.26
N GLY A 178 27.12 -34.54 28.47
CA GLY A 178 27.94 -34.48 29.70
C GLY A 178 28.21 -35.82 30.40
N SER A 179 27.61 -36.94 29.96
CA SER A 179 27.83 -38.27 30.56
C SER A 179 28.86 -39.14 29.83
N GLY A 180 29.57 -38.59 28.84
CA GLY A 180 30.66 -39.25 28.11
C GLY A 180 32.06 -38.81 28.53
N GLY A 181 32.49 -39.16 29.75
CA GLY A 181 33.88 -39.40 30.15
C GLY A 181 34.92 -38.26 30.08
N GLY A 182 35.39 -37.82 31.25
CA GLY A 182 36.73 -37.23 31.41
C GLY A 182 36.82 -36.19 32.53
N ASP A 183 37.43 -36.56 33.66
CA ASP A 183 37.87 -35.67 34.74
C ASP A 183 38.44 -34.33 34.23
N PRO A 184 38.00 -33.19 34.77
CA PRO A 184 38.85 -32.03 34.90
C PRO A 184 39.33 -31.95 36.35
N VAL A 185 40.62 -32.21 36.51
CA VAL A 185 41.42 -31.82 37.66
C VAL A 185 41.03 -30.39 38.08
N ARG A 186 40.62 -30.29 39.36
CA ARG A 186 40.48 -29.04 40.09
C ARG A 186 41.76 -28.21 39.96
N THR A 187 41.67 -27.06 39.29
CA THR A 187 42.50 -25.91 39.65
C THR A 187 41.60 -24.68 39.71
N ALA A 188 41.35 -24.25 40.94
CA ALA A 188 40.73 -22.98 41.21
C ALA A 188 41.67 -21.85 40.81
N VAL A 189 41.17 -20.91 39.99
CA VAL A 189 41.56 -19.51 40.10
C VAL A 189 40.25 -18.73 40.17
N GLN A 190 39.94 -18.28 41.38
CA GLN A 190 38.92 -17.27 41.65
C GLN A 190 39.43 -15.94 41.11
N GLU A 191 38.76 -15.39 40.10
CA GLU A 191 38.66 -13.94 39.95
C GLU A 191 37.18 -13.58 39.89
N ALA A 192 36.70 -13.16 41.05
CA ALA A 192 35.41 -12.53 41.22
C ALA A 192 35.48 -11.11 40.64
N VAL A 193 34.74 -10.87 39.55
CA VAL A 193 34.37 -9.52 39.11
C VAL A 193 32.88 -9.34 39.39
N PRO A 194 32.47 -8.33 40.18
CA PRO A 194 31.08 -8.15 40.54
C PRO A 194 30.28 -7.66 39.33
N ARG A 195 29.27 -8.43 38.91
CA ARG A 195 28.25 -7.97 37.96
C ARG A 195 27.36 -6.95 38.66
N LEU A 196 27.72 -5.68 38.55
CA LEU A 196 26.76 -4.58 38.65
C LEU A 196 25.77 -4.74 37.49
N GLY A 197 24.49 -4.92 37.83
CA GLY A 197 23.41 -4.95 36.86
C GLY A 197 23.32 -3.62 36.13
N VAL A 198 23.75 -3.59 34.88
CA VAL A 198 23.30 -2.58 33.93
C VAL A 198 21.99 -3.11 33.38
N GLN A 199 20.88 -2.68 34.00
CA GLN A 199 19.60 -2.68 33.32
C GLN A 199 19.79 -1.84 32.06
N ARG A 200 19.66 -2.47 30.90
CA ARG A 200 19.52 -1.74 29.64
C ARG A 200 18.14 -1.10 29.71
N ALA A 201 18.09 0.21 29.86
CA ALA A 201 16.86 0.97 29.73
C ALA A 201 16.22 0.62 28.38
N ALA A 202 14.91 0.34 28.42
CA ALA A 202 14.11 0.21 27.21
C ALA A 202 14.29 1.48 26.36
N PRO A 203 14.43 1.38 25.04
CA PRO A 203 14.36 2.55 24.18
C PRO A 203 12.95 3.16 24.31
N ASP A 204 12.89 4.50 24.34
CA ASP A 204 11.64 5.27 24.36
C ASP A 204 10.68 4.85 23.22
N GLU A 205 9.38 4.97 23.48
CA GLU A 205 8.27 4.55 22.60
C GLU A 205 8.19 5.29 21.24
N ASP A 206 9.12 6.22 20.95
CA ASP A 206 9.11 7.06 19.76
C ASP A 206 10.13 6.63 18.66
N ASP A 207 10.79 5.47 18.78
CA ASP A 207 11.87 5.05 17.86
C ASP A 207 11.70 3.62 17.29
N TRP A 208 10.53 3.28 16.72
CA TRP A 208 10.35 2.08 15.86
C TRP A 208 9.42 2.30 14.63
N PRO A 209 9.63 1.62 13.48
CA PRO A 209 9.27 2.04 12.13
C PRO A 209 7.78 1.97 11.75
N ASP A 210 7.38 2.93 10.91
CA ASP A 210 6.06 3.21 10.32
C ASP A 210 5.37 2.09 9.50
N LEU A 211 5.95 0.90 9.39
CA LEU A 211 5.43 -0.21 8.55
C LEU A 211 4.10 -0.82 9.02
N TRP A 212 3.64 -0.48 10.24
CA TRP A 212 2.45 -1.05 10.87
C TRP A 212 1.26 -0.08 10.96
N ARG A 213 1.45 1.21 10.62
CA ARG A 213 0.37 2.21 10.63
C ARG A 213 -0.44 2.19 9.32
N ASP A 214 0.23 1.89 8.19
CA ASP A 214 -0.38 1.93 6.86
C ASP A 214 -1.25 0.72 6.51
N ALA A 215 -0.98 -0.45 7.09
CA ALA A 215 -1.80 -1.65 6.90
C ALA A 215 -3.15 -1.57 7.67
N SER A 216 -3.15 -0.83 8.78
CA SER A 216 -4.33 -0.61 9.63
C SER A 216 -5.18 0.54 9.10
N ALA A 217 -4.55 1.63 8.65
CA ALA A 217 -5.23 2.76 8.02
C ALA A 217 -5.86 2.39 6.66
N ASN A 218 -5.21 1.55 5.84
CA ASN A 218 -5.81 1.03 4.61
C ASN A 218 -6.98 0.06 4.86
N ARG A 219 -7.07 -0.52 6.06
CA ARG A 219 -8.16 -1.44 6.43
C ARG A 219 -9.40 -0.66 6.89
N ALA A 220 -9.20 0.36 7.73
CA ALA A 220 -10.25 1.30 8.12
C ALA A 220 -10.82 2.05 6.91
N ALA A 221 -9.96 2.60 6.03
CA ALA A 221 -10.40 3.32 4.83
C ALA A 221 -11.18 2.45 3.83
N ARG A 222 -10.92 1.14 3.78
CA ARG A 222 -11.67 0.19 2.93
C ARG A 222 -13.00 -0.23 3.54
N GLN A 223 -13.11 -0.27 4.86
CA GLN A 223 -14.35 -0.56 5.58
C GLN A 223 -15.30 0.66 5.56
N ASP A 224 -14.76 1.87 5.70
CA ASP A 224 -15.54 3.11 5.56
C ASP A 224 -16.08 3.28 4.13
N ALA A 225 -15.27 2.93 3.12
CA ALA A 225 -15.70 2.95 1.72
C ALA A 225 -16.76 1.87 1.38
N ALA A 226 -16.71 0.70 2.04
CA ALA A 226 -17.71 -0.36 1.89
C ALA A 226 -19.04 -0.01 2.58
N ALA A 227 -18.99 0.59 3.78
CA ALA A 227 -20.17 1.07 4.49
C ALA A 227 -20.87 2.24 3.76
N GLN A 228 -20.10 3.14 3.13
CA GLN A 228 -20.64 4.23 2.30
C GLN A 228 -21.28 3.71 1.00
N ALA A 229 -20.73 2.65 0.40
CA ALA A 229 -21.30 2.03 -0.81
C ALA A 229 -22.62 1.27 -0.53
N SER A 230 -22.76 0.62 0.64
CA SER A 230 -23.99 -0.05 1.05
C SER A 230 -25.13 0.94 1.37
N ARG A 231 -24.82 2.08 1.99
CA ARG A 231 -25.81 3.16 2.26
C ARG A 231 -26.33 3.84 0.98
N ALA A 232 -25.51 3.94 -0.07
CA ALA A 232 -25.95 4.48 -1.38
C ALA A 232 -26.80 3.46 -2.17
N GLY A 233 -26.60 2.15 -1.95
CA GLY A 233 -27.40 1.09 -2.58
C GLY A 233 -28.84 1.01 -2.05
N SER A 234 -29.03 1.13 -0.73
CA SER A 234 -30.35 1.06 -0.10
C SER A 234 -31.21 2.30 -0.33
N ALA A 235 -30.61 3.48 -0.49
CA ALA A 235 -31.31 4.71 -0.85
C ALA A 235 -31.88 4.69 -2.29
N GLN A 236 -31.21 3.99 -3.21
CA GLN A 236 -31.61 3.90 -4.62
C GLN A 236 -32.67 2.81 -4.88
N GLU A 237 -32.77 1.80 -4.01
CA GLU A 237 -33.77 0.73 -4.08
C GLU A 237 -35.11 1.13 -3.43
N ALA A 238 -35.08 2.01 -2.42
CA ALA A 238 -36.29 2.59 -1.80
C ALA A 238 -37.04 3.59 -2.71
N ALA A 239 -36.36 4.17 -3.71
CA ALA A 239 -36.96 5.13 -4.65
C ALA A 239 -37.70 4.47 -5.83
N ALA A 240 -37.54 3.15 -6.05
CA ALA A 240 -38.02 2.45 -7.25
C ALA A 240 -39.26 1.54 -7.03
N ALA A 241 -39.82 1.46 -5.81
CA ALA A 241 -40.91 0.54 -5.50
C ALA A 241 -42.19 1.26 -5.03
N HIS A 242 -42.93 1.86 -5.95
CA HIS A 242 -44.37 2.07 -5.80
C HIS A 242 -45.09 1.85 -7.14
N PRO A 243 -45.97 0.84 -7.24
CA PRO A 243 -47.09 0.90 -8.16
C PRO A 243 -48.43 1.09 -7.42
N GLU A 244 -49.26 1.93 -8.05
CA GLU A 244 -50.67 2.19 -7.79
C GLU A 244 -51.53 0.92 -7.69
N ALA A 245 -52.52 0.95 -6.79
CA ALA A 245 -53.78 0.24 -6.97
C ALA A 245 -54.93 0.99 -6.27
N THR A 246 -55.99 1.20 -7.03
CA THR A 246 -57.19 2.01 -6.77
C THR A 246 -58.34 1.17 -6.18
N GLU A 247 -59.26 1.86 -5.51
CA GLU A 247 -60.69 1.57 -5.22
C GLU A 247 -61.12 1.07 -3.82
N ALA A 248 -62.05 1.86 -3.25
CA ALA A 248 -62.77 1.81 -1.96
C ALA A 248 -64.13 1.06 -2.13
N PRO A 249 -65.18 1.15 -1.24
CA PRO A 249 -65.37 1.80 0.08
C PRO A 249 -65.97 0.81 1.15
N ASP A 250 -66.20 1.11 2.44
CA ASP A 250 -67.10 2.10 3.05
C ASP A 250 -67.08 2.01 4.61
N ALA A 251 -67.65 3.03 5.27
CA ALA A 251 -68.30 3.04 6.60
C ALA A 251 -67.61 3.70 7.84
N HIS A 252 -68.14 4.90 8.15
CA HIS A 252 -68.48 5.50 9.46
C HIS A 252 -67.35 5.81 10.49
N ALA A 253 -66.98 7.08 10.72
CA ALA A 253 -67.69 8.18 11.41
C ALA A 253 -67.14 8.40 12.85
N SER A 254 -66.45 9.53 13.08
CA SER A 254 -66.88 10.66 13.93
C SER A 254 -65.70 11.45 14.52
N HIS A 255 -65.66 12.73 14.14
CA HIS A 255 -65.31 13.94 14.90
C HIS A 255 -64.29 13.86 16.07
N LEU A 256 -63.21 14.64 15.98
CA LEU A 256 -63.07 15.97 16.62
C LEU A 256 -61.67 16.57 16.33
N ALA A 257 -61.65 17.79 15.78
CA ALA A 257 -60.53 18.74 15.83
C ALA A 257 -60.94 19.87 16.80
N PRO A 258 -60.02 20.71 17.36
CA PRO A 258 -59.28 21.68 16.55
C PRO A 258 -57.82 22.01 16.96
N GLU A 259 -57.07 22.43 15.92
CA GLU A 259 -56.13 23.57 15.80
C GLU A 259 -54.94 23.81 16.75
N ALA A 260 -53.73 23.79 16.16
CA ALA A 260 -52.76 24.92 16.03
C ALA A 260 -51.44 24.35 15.43
N SER A 261 -51.00 24.65 14.21
CA SER A 261 -50.47 25.91 13.61
C SER A 261 -48.94 25.81 13.37
N GLY A 262 -48.53 26.02 12.10
CA GLY A 262 -47.16 26.32 11.62
C GLY A 262 -46.33 25.10 11.16
N ALA A 263 -46.23 24.75 9.87
CA ALA A 263 -45.40 25.38 8.80
C ALA A 263 -43.93 25.57 9.25
N THR A 264 -42.89 24.98 8.63
CA THR A 264 -42.56 25.06 7.20
C THR A 264 -41.46 24.03 6.81
N GLU A 265 -41.64 23.45 5.62
CA GLU A 265 -40.71 22.89 4.61
C GLU A 265 -39.23 22.59 4.94
N HIS A 266 -38.84 21.34 4.67
CA HIS A 266 -37.48 20.93 4.30
C HIS A 266 -37.47 20.42 2.85
N PRO A 267 -36.66 20.98 1.93
CA PRO A 267 -36.31 20.34 0.67
C PRO A 267 -34.95 19.62 0.79
N ALA A 268 -34.88 18.39 0.29
CA ALA A 268 -33.66 17.63 0.00
C ALA A 268 -32.86 18.27 -1.15
N PRO A 269 -31.56 17.96 -1.35
CA PRO A 269 -31.19 16.95 -2.36
C PRO A 269 -29.78 16.28 -2.08
N PRO A 270 -28.99 15.80 -3.07
CA PRO A 270 -28.91 14.39 -3.46
C PRO A 270 -27.48 13.81 -3.43
N GLU A 271 -27.41 12.51 -3.73
CA GLU A 271 -26.22 11.68 -3.90
C GLU A 271 -25.38 12.04 -5.14
N THR A 272 -24.11 11.65 -5.13
CA THR A 272 -23.37 11.21 -6.33
C THR A 272 -22.24 10.24 -5.95
N PRO A 273 -21.66 9.49 -6.91
CA PRO A 273 -21.35 8.08 -6.73
C PRO A 273 -19.84 7.78 -6.60
N ALA A 274 -19.57 6.56 -6.15
CA ALA A 274 -18.26 5.91 -6.16
C ALA A 274 -17.75 5.61 -7.58
N PRO A 275 -16.42 5.49 -7.75
CA PRO A 275 -15.86 4.66 -8.81
C PRO A 275 -14.93 3.54 -8.33
N LYS A 276 -14.75 2.59 -9.25
CA LYS A 276 -14.17 1.25 -9.11
C LYS A 276 -12.65 1.23 -9.28
N GLN A 277 -12.03 0.42 -8.44
CA GLN A 277 -11.01 -0.62 -8.73
C GLN A 277 -10.82 -0.96 -10.23
N ARG A 278 -9.63 -1.19 -10.80
CA ARG A 278 -8.50 -2.11 -10.46
C ARG A 278 -7.45 -1.93 -11.61
N SER A 279 -6.18 -2.35 -11.55
CA SER A 279 -5.70 -3.72 -11.32
C SER A 279 -4.16 -3.75 -11.14
N LYS A 280 -3.69 -4.88 -10.58
CA LYS A 280 -2.36 -5.22 -10.04
C LYS A 280 -1.36 -5.71 -11.09
N ARG A 281 -0.05 -5.69 -10.76
CA ARG A 281 0.92 -6.85 -10.83
C ARG A 281 2.28 -6.48 -10.18
N ARG A 282 2.69 -6.96 -9.00
CA ARG A 282 3.32 -8.24 -8.55
C ARG A 282 4.71 -8.58 -9.13
N LEU A 283 5.74 -8.68 -8.26
CA LEU A 283 6.64 -9.86 -8.12
C LEU A 283 7.51 -9.87 -6.83
N ARG A 284 7.65 -11.09 -6.28
CA ARG A 284 8.46 -11.71 -5.18
C ARG A 284 9.72 -10.95 -4.67
N GLY A 285 10.17 -11.06 -3.42
CA GLY A 285 9.79 -11.92 -2.27
C GLY A 285 10.67 -11.64 -1.03
N GLY A 286 10.22 -12.10 0.14
CA GLY A 286 10.96 -12.02 1.41
C GLY A 286 10.17 -12.67 2.55
N ALA A 287 10.69 -13.78 3.05
CA ALA A 287 10.08 -14.66 4.05
C ALA A 287 9.73 -13.91 5.35
N ARG A 288 8.42 -13.76 5.62
CA ARG A 288 7.84 -13.34 6.90
C ARG A 288 6.45 -13.98 7.00
N GLY A 289 6.46 -15.22 7.45
CA GLY A 289 5.33 -16.15 7.41
C GLY A 289 4.68 -16.40 8.76
N SER A 290 3.46 -15.87 8.91
CA SER A 290 2.28 -16.54 9.52
C SER A 290 1.21 -15.58 10.01
N ALA A 291 1.52 -14.28 10.14
CA ALA A 291 0.53 -13.26 10.50
C ALA A 291 -0.53 -13.04 9.39
N ARG A 292 -0.26 -13.57 8.19
CA ARG A 292 -1.00 -13.26 6.97
C ARG A 292 -2.32 -14.00 6.81
N PHE A 293 -2.73 -14.87 7.74
CA PHE A 293 -3.92 -15.73 7.59
C PHE A 293 -5.15 -15.32 8.46
N ALA A 294 -5.23 -14.10 9.00
CA ALA A 294 -6.34 -13.61 9.87
C ALA A 294 -7.33 -12.61 9.18
N GLY A 295 -8.54 -13.05 8.82
CA GLY A 295 -9.72 -12.20 8.45
C GLY A 295 -10.02 -11.78 6.98
N MET A 296 -11.13 -12.32 6.41
CA MET A 296 -12.10 -11.80 5.41
C MET A 296 -12.06 -12.17 3.90
N THR A 297 -13.24 -12.64 3.41
CA THR A 297 -13.68 -12.79 2.00
C THR A 297 -15.17 -12.53 1.84
N ASP A 298 -15.54 -11.91 0.71
CA ASP A 298 -16.81 -12.11 0.02
C ASP A 298 -16.52 -12.48 -1.44
N ALA A 299 -17.10 -13.58 -1.91
CA ALA A 299 -17.01 -14.06 -3.29
C ALA A 299 -18.41 -14.28 -3.86
N LYS A 300 -18.67 -13.67 -5.01
CA LYS A 300 -19.68 -14.10 -5.96
C LYS A 300 -19.12 -13.87 -7.36
N THR A 301 -18.87 -14.95 -8.10
CA THR A 301 -18.48 -14.88 -9.52
C THR A 301 -19.10 -16.03 -10.26
N ASP A 302 -19.51 -15.74 -11.49
CA ASP A 302 -19.62 -16.68 -12.62
C ASP A 302 -19.46 -15.88 -13.94
N PRO A 303 -19.16 -16.51 -15.08
CA PRO A 303 -17.95 -16.23 -15.86
C PRO A 303 -18.20 -15.84 -17.34
N ASP A 304 -17.16 -15.45 -18.11
CA ASP A 304 -16.72 -16.16 -19.34
C ASP A 304 -15.47 -15.56 -20.05
N ALA A 305 -14.83 -16.42 -20.86
CA ALA A 305 -13.72 -16.42 -21.83
C ALA A 305 -13.44 -15.15 -22.69
N GLY A 306 -12.32 -14.98 -23.40
CA GLY A 306 -11.15 -15.82 -23.75
C GLY A 306 -10.40 -15.23 -24.97
N THR A 307 -9.21 -15.77 -25.26
CA THR A 307 -8.41 -15.70 -26.53
C THR A 307 -7.76 -14.35 -26.94
N ASP A 308 -6.65 -14.27 -27.68
CA ASP A 308 -5.43 -15.09 -27.93
C ASP A 308 -4.47 -14.21 -28.80
N THR A 309 -3.17 -14.54 -28.84
CA THR A 309 -2.11 -14.33 -29.89
C THR A 309 -2.08 -13.07 -30.81
N GLY A 310 -0.96 -12.47 -31.25
CA GLY A 310 0.48 -12.73 -31.22
C GLY A 310 1.22 -11.88 -32.31
N THR A 311 2.57 -11.91 -32.31
CA THR A 311 3.51 -11.54 -33.43
C THR A 311 3.60 -10.07 -33.88
N GLY A 312 4.72 -9.44 -34.26
CA GLY A 312 6.13 -9.81 -34.48
C GLY A 312 6.77 -8.86 -35.53
N ALA A 313 8.09 -8.58 -35.40
CA ALA A 313 9.02 -7.94 -36.37
C ALA A 313 8.79 -6.43 -36.72
N GLY A 314 9.77 -5.55 -36.91
CA GLY A 314 11.20 -5.66 -37.20
C GLY A 314 11.54 -4.89 -38.50
N THR A 315 12.68 -4.16 -38.53
CA THR A 315 13.39 -3.43 -39.64
C THR A 315 13.37 -1.89 -39.52
N ALA A 316 14.38 -1.08 -39.89
CA ALA A 316 15.80 -1.21 -40.26
C ALA A 316 16.39 0.22 -40.50
N GLY A 317 17.72 0.39 -40.37
CA GLY A 317 18.57 1.43 -41.02
C GLY A 317 18.48 2.87 -40.45
N GLY A 318 19.50 3.73 -40.44
CA GLY A 318 20.85 3.73 -41.00
C GLY A 318 21.32 5.19 -41.25
N ALA A 319 22.42 5.58 -40.61
CA ALA A 319 23.48 6.52 -41.06
C ALA A 319 23.21 8.04 -41.33
N SER A 320 23.82 8.87 -40.45
CA SER A 320 24.82 9.95 -40.68
C SER A 320 24.55 11.27 -41.47
N SER A 321 24.65 12.39 -40.72
CA SER A 321 25.43 13.66 -40.93
C SER A 321 25.16 14.59 -42.15
N PRO A 322 25.38 15.93 -42.09
CA PRO A 322 26.63 16.57 -41.60
C PRO A 322 26.57 17.96 -40.90
N VAL A 323 27.75 18.34 -40.40
CA VAL A 323 28.20 19.61 -39.77
C VAL A 323 28.83 20.57 -40.81
N SER A 324 28.79 21.89 -40.57
CA SER A 324 29.87 22.92 -40.82
C SER A 324 29.36 24.37 -40.51
N PRO A 325 30.18 25.47 -40.49
CA PRO A 325 31.21 25.83 -39.48
C PRO A 325 31.33 27.37 -39.11
N GLY A 326 31.82 27.69 -37.89
CA GLY A 326 32.65 28.87 -37.46
C GLY A 326 32.16 30.34 -37.64
N PRO A 327 32.96 31.40 -37.29
CA PRO A 327 34.02 31.60 -36.28
C PRO A 327 33.87 33.00 -35.52
N PRO A 328 34.90 33.79 -35.10
CA PRO A 328 35.27 34.03 -33.69
C PRO A 328 35.31 35.50 -33.18
N VAL A 329 35.65 35.66 -31.89
CA VAL A 329 35.80 36.90 -31.08
C VAL A 329 37.14 37.63 -31.31
N PRO A 330 37.24 38.95 -31.02
CA PRO A 330 38.36 39.46 -30.20
C PRO A 330 37.98 40.54 -29.13
N ARG A 331 38.89 40.73 -28.15
CA ARG A 331 38.88 41.66 -26.97
C ARG A 331 39.67 42.98 -27.25
N PRO A 332 40.08 43.82 -26.26
CA PRO A 332 39.35 44.87 -25.51
C PRO A 332 40.11 46.25 -25.47
N ALA A 333 39.75 47.13 -24.51
CA ALA A 333 40.35 48.42 -24.07
C ALA A 333 39.67 49.68 -24.68
N ASP A 334 39.46 50.82 -24.00
CA ASP A 334 40.10 51.38 -22.80
C ASP A 334 39.26 52.56 -22.24
N ARG A 335 39.35 52.77 -20.92
CA ARG A 335 39.30 54.05 -20.15
C ARG A 335 38.00 54.88 -19.96
N THR A 336 37.75 55.02 -18.65
CA THR A 336 36.86 55.85 -17.81
C THR A 336 36.89 57.39 -18.06
N PRO A 337 35.99 58.18 -17.42
CA PRO A 337 36.36 58.78 -16.11
C PRO A 337 35.23 58.98 -15.06
N ARG A 338 35.56 58.61 -13.82
CA ARG A 338 35.46 59.34 -12.52
C ARG A 338 34.20 60.09 -12.03
N GLY A 339 33.85 59.75 -10.78
CA GLY A 339 33.43 60.66 -9.68
C GLY A 339 31.93 60.58 -9.33
N ALA A 340 31.44 60.41 -8.11
CA ALA A 340 31.92 60.72 -6.75
C ALA A 340 31.29 59.71 -5.74
N ARG A 341 32.07 59.05 -4.86
CA ARG A 341 32.36 59.38 -3.45
C ARG A 341 31.14 59.54 -2.52
N PHE A 342 30.82 58.50 -1.75
CA PHE A 342 30.62 58.46 -0.29
C PHE A 342 30.80 56.96 0.12
N ALA A 343 31.92 56.56 0.74
CA ALA A 343 32.05 56.31 2.19
C ALA A 343 30.84 55.57 2.79
N GLY A 344 30.88 54.34 3.31
CA GLY A 344 31.95 53.40 3.64
C GLY A 344 31.49 52.53 4.82
N GLY A 345 31.65 51.20 4.73
CA GLY A 345 31.42 50.22 5.81
C GLY A 345 30.10 49.43 5.65
N ALA A 346 30.05 48.11 5.58
CA ALA A 346 31.01 47.07 5.90
C ALA A 346 30.85 45.87 4.95
N GLU A 347 31.92 45.10 4.79
CA GLU A 347 31.89 43.76 4.21
C GLU A 347 30.96 42.86 5.03
N GLU A 348 29.84 42.45 4.44
CA GLU A 348 29.20 41.18 4.78
C GLU A 348 29.41 40.24 3.59
N SER A 349 30.26 39.26 3.85
CA SER A 349 30.52 38.10 3.03
C SER A 349 29.22 37.54 2.44
N GLY A 350 29.25 37.27 1.13
CA GLY A 350 28.17 36.67 0.39
C GLY A 350 27.72 35.34 0.99
N GLY A 351 26.66 35.40 1.80
CA GLY A 351 25.78 34.27 2.06
C GLY A 351 24.82 34.14 0.89
N GLY A 352 25.22 33.38 -0.12
CA GLY A 352 24.33 32.92 -1.18
C GLY A 352 23.29 31.96 -0.61
N GLY A 353 22.27 32.50 0.06
CA GLY A 353 21.04 31.76 0.34
C GLY A 353 20.34 31.41 -0.98
N PRO A 354 19.76 30.21 -1.13
CA PRO A 354 19.07 29.85 -2.35
C PRO A 354 17.92 30.82 -2.58
N ARG A 355 18.06 31.63 -3.63
CA ARG A 355 17.02 32.52 -4.13
C ARG A 355 15.79 31.67 -4.47
N ALA A 356 14.70 31.88 -3.71
CA ALA A 356 13.41 31.26 -3.99
C ALA A 356 13.06 31.46 -5.48
N PRO A 357 12.60 30.41 -6.18
CA PRO A 357 12.28 30.51 -7.60
C PRO A 357 11.22 31.59 -7.81
N ARG A 358 11.55 32.52 -8.69
CA ARG A 358 10.67 33.63 -9.08
C ARG A 358 9.53 33.00 -9.88
N ARG A 359 8.31 33.05 -9.32
CA ARG A 359 7.07 32.64 -10.01
C ARG A 359 7.02 33.34 -11.36
N GLU A 360 6.89 32.59 -12.45
CA GLU A 360 6.49 33.18 -13.72
C GLU A 360 5.13 33.86 -13.51
N PRO A 361 4.99 35.15 -13.86
CA PRO A 361 3.70 35.81 -13.78
C PRO A 361 2.76 35.12 -14.77
N LEU A 362 1.75 34.43 -14.25
CA LEU A 362 0.62 33.96 -15.06
C LEU A 362 0.01 35.17 -15.78
N ASP A 363 -0.11 35.07 -17.10
CA ASP A 363 -0.70 36.08 -17.97
C ASP A 363 -2.14 36.41 -17.50
N ASP A 364 -2.55 37.68 -17.59
CA ASP A 364 -3.90 38.11 -17.25
C ASP A 364 -4.94 37.38 -18.11
N ASP A 365 -4.54 36.96 -19.31
CA ASP A 365 -5.34 36.10 -20.17
C ASP A 365 -5.58 34.71 -19.56
N ALA A 366 -4.55 34.08 -19.01
CA ALA A 366 -4.69 32.79 -18.34
C ALA A 366 -5.67 32.86 -17.15
N ARG A 367 -5.67 33.99 -16.41
CA ARG A 367 -6.64 34.24 -15.34
C ARG A 367 -8.07 34.31 -15.86
N ARG A 368 -8.30 35.09 -16.91
CA ARG A 368 -9.61 35.24 -17.53
C ARG A 368 -10.11 33.90 -18.09
N THR A 369 -9.29 33.15 -18.82
CA THR A 369 -9.66 31.84 -19.35
C THR A 369 -10.06 30.89 -18.23
N THR A 370 -9.31 30.82 -17.12
CA THR A 370 -9.67 29.95 -15.99
C THR A 370 -11.01 30.33 -15.38
N VAL A 371 -11.27 31.62 -15.16
CA VAL A 371 -12.55 32.10 -14.61
C VAL A 371 -13.71 31.75 -15.55
N GLU A 372 -13.55 31.96 -16.86
CA GLU A 372 -14.56 31.63 -17.88
C GLU A 372 -14.83 30.12 -17.93
N THR A 373 -13.78 29.29 -17.83
CA THR A 373 -13.92 27.83 -17.76
C THR A 373 -14.67 27.39 -16.51
N VAL A 374 -14.34 27.94 -15.33
CA VAL A 374 -15.06 27.62 -14.09
C VAL A 374 -16.52 28.08 -14.15
N ALA A 375 -16.80 29.26 -14.70
CA ALA A 375 -18.17 29.73 -14.92
C ALA A 375 -18.95 28.78 -15.85
N THR A 376 -18.28 28.25 -16.89
CA THR A 376 -18.86 27.26 -17.79
C THR A 376 -19.17 25.94 -17.06
N LEU A 377 -18.26 25.47 -16.20
CA LEU A 377 -18.48 24.27 -15.38
C LEU A 377 -19.67 24.42 -14.44
N VAL A 378 -19.77 25.55 -13.71
CA VAL A 378 -20.91 25.85 -12.83
C VAL A 378 -22.22 25.83 -13.61
N ARG A 379 -22.26 26.48 -14.78
CA ARG A 379 -23.45 26.48 -15.65
C ARG A 379 -23.83 25.08 -16.10
N LEU A 380 -22.88 24.29 -16.61
CA LEU A 380 -23.14 22.93 -17.08
C LEU A 380 -23.61 22.00 -15.95
N ARG A 381 -23.05 22.13 -14.75
CA ARG A 381 -23.49 21.39 -13.56
C ARG A 381 -24.92 21.79 -13.15
N GLY A 382 -25.23 23.09 -13.16
CA GLY A 382 -26.58 23.60 -12.88
C GLY A 382 -27.64 23.17 -13.92
N GLU A 383 -27.23 22.97 -15.18
CA GLU A 383 -28.08 22.44 -16.26
C GLU A 383 -28.21 20.89 -16.24
N GLY A 384 -27.51 20.19 -15.32
CA GLY A 384 -27.48 18.73 -15.27
C GLY A 384 -26.67 18.06 -16.40
N ARG A 385 -25.91 18.84 -17.17
CA ARG A 385 -25.13 18.38 -18.34
C ARG A 385 -23.76 17.85 -17.93
N THR A 386 -23.78 16.73 -17.20
CA THR A 386 -22.60 16.23 -16.49
C THR A 386 -21.47 15.75 -17.41
N GLY A 387 -21.80 15.17 -18.57
CA GLY A 387 -20.82 14.70 -19.55
C GLY A 387 -20.04 15.82 -20.24
N GLU A 388 -20.70 16.94 -20.56
CA GLU A 388 -20.03 18.11 -21.15
C GLU A 388 -19.13 18.81 -20.14
N ALA A 389 -19.56 18.90 -18.88
CA ALA A 389 -18.70 19.39 -17.82
C ALA A 389 -17.46 18.49 -17.63
N HIS A 390 -17.61 17.17 -17.74
CA HIS A 390 -16.46 16.26 -17.71
C HIS A 390 -15.52 16.49 -18.90
N ALA A 391 -16.02 16.72 -20.11
CA ALA A 391 -15.18 17.05 -21.27
C ALA A 391 -14.34 18.32 -21.04
N VAL A 392 -14.93 19.36 -20.44
CA VAL A 392 -14.20 20.59 -20.06
C VAL A 392 -13.10 20.30 -19.02
N LEU A 393 -13.35 19.42 -18.05
CA LEU A 393 -12.32 19.02 -17.08
C LEU A 393 -11.18 18.23 -17.72
N VAL A 394 -11.47 17.35 -18.67
CA VAL A 394 -10.46 16.61 -19.43
C VAL A 394 -9.60 17.57 -20.26
N GLU A 395 -10.19 18.57 -20.91
CA GLU A 395 -9.44 19.61 -21.61
C GLU A 395 -8.56 20.41 -20.63
N ALA A 396 -9.11 20.81 -19.48
CA ALA A 396 -8.39 21.55 -18.45
C ALA A 396 -7.22 20.74 -17.84
N ALA A 397 -7.35 19.42 -17.74
CA ALA A 397 -6.28 18.54 -17.26
C ALA A 397 -5.05 18.56 -18.17
N HIS A 398 -5.21 18.89 -19.46
CA HIS A 398 -4.10 18.99 -20.43
C HIS A 398 -3.48 20.38 -20.53
N TRP A 399 -3.91 21.33 -19.69
CA TRP A 399 -3.36 22.68 -19.68
C TRP A 399 -1.92 22.74 -19.16
N PRO A 400 -1.18 23.83 -19.43
CA PRO A 400 0.15 24.05 -18.85
C PRO A 400 0.14 23.95 -17.32
N ALA A 401 1.15 23.28 -16.77
CA ALA A 401 1.31 23.03 -15.32
C ALA A 401 1.13 24.28 -14.45
N ALA A 402 1.64 25.43 -14.91
CA ALA A 402 1.52 26.71 -14.22
C ALA A 402 0.06 27.14 -13.94
N ARG A 403 -0.92 26.62 -14.69
CA ARG A 403 -2.35 26.95 -14.54
C ARG A 403 -3.06 26.13 -13.45
N PHE A 404 -2.50 25.00 -13.02
CA PHE A 404 -3.13 24.11 -12.03
C PHE A 404 -3.43 24.80 -10.69
N PRO A 405 -2.52 25.60 -10.09
CA PRO A 405 -2.82 26.31 -8.85
C PRO A 405 -3.95 27.33 -8.98
N LEU A 406 -4.06 27.98 -10.14
CA LEU A 406 -5.12 28.94 -10.43
C LEU A 406 -6.46 28.21 -10.61
N LEU A 407 -6.49 27.14 -11.40
CA LEU A 407 -7.67 26.27 -11.56
C LEU A 407 -8.18 25.76 -10.22
N ALA A 408 -7.29 25.28 -9.35
CA ALA A 408 -7.64 24.87 -8.00
C ALA A 408 -8.32 26.00 -7.22
N ALA A 409 -7.72 27.18 -7.18
CA ALA A 409 -8.25 28.32 -6.43
C ALA A 409 -9.63 28.77 -6.94
N GLU A 410 -9.86 28.75 -8.26
CA GLU A 410 -11.14 29.12 -8.87
C GLU A 410 -12.22 28.06 -8.63
N LEU A 411 -11.90 26.77 -8.78
CA LEU A 411 -12.84 25.67 -8.53
C LEU A 411 -13.27 25.61 -7.07
N HIS A 412 -12.35 25.74 -6.12
CA HIS A 412 -12.68 25.80 -4.69
C HIS A 412 -13.55 27.00 -4.34
N ARG A 413 -13.28 28.18 -4.94
CA ARG A 413 -14.13 29.37 -4.72
C ARG A 413 -15.55 29.18 -5.26
N ALA A 414 -15.71 28.40 -6.32
CA ALA A 414 -16.99 28.05 -6.90
C ALA A 414 -17.70 26.87 -6.20
N GLY A 415 -17.08 26.27 -5.17
CA GLY A 415 -17.63 25.09 -4.47
C GLY A 415 -17.57 23.79 -5.28
N LEU A 416 -16.67 23.71 -6.26
CA LEU A 416 -16.52 22.58 -7.17
C LEU A 416 -15.39 21.63 -6.74
N ASP A 417 -15.35 21.24 -5.45
CA ASP A 417 -14.32 20.36 -4.89
C ASP A 417 -14.28 18.98 -5.57
N ALA A 418 -15.44 18.43 -5.93
CA ALA A 418 -15.55 17.17 -6.64
C ALA A 418 -14.98 17.24 -8.07
N ASP A 419 -15.14 18.39 -8.73
CA ASP A 419 -14.56 18.63 -10.06
C ASP A 419 -13.05 18.81 -9.99
N TRP A 420 -12.53 19.42 -8.90
CA TRP A 420 -11.10 19.47 -8.64
C TRP A 420 -10.49 18.07 -8.45
N ALA A 421 -11.16 17.22 -7.67
CA ALA A 421 -10.75 15.82 -7.50
C ALA A 421 -10.77 15.05 -8.83
N SER A 422 -11.79 15.29 -9.67
CA SER A 422 -11.91 14.70 -11.00
C SER A 422 -10.80 15.17 -11.93
N LEU A 423 -10.48 16.46 -11.93
CA LEU A 423 -9.38 17.02 -12.74
C LEU A 423 -8.03 16.43 -12.33
N LEU A 424 -7.75 16.31 -11.03
CA LEU A 424 -6.53 15.66 -10.55
C LEU A 424 -6.44 14.21 -11.01
N TRP A 425 -7.56 13.47 -11.00
CA TRP A 425 -7.62 12.10 -11.49
C TRP A 425 -7.29 12.01 -12.98
N GLU A 426 -7.87 12.87 -13.81
CA GLU A 426 -7.56 12.92 -15.24
C GLU A 426 -6.10 13.31 -15.50
N ALA A 427 -5.56 14.25 -14.71
CA ALA A 427 -4.18 14.70 -14.83
C ALA A 427 -3.15 13.60 -14.49
N VAL A 428 -3.54 12.53 -13.79
CA VAL A 428 -2.66 11.36 -13.56
C VAL A 428 -2.36 10.61 -14.87
N SER A 429 -3.20 10.75 -15.90
CA SER A 429 -3.03 10.12 -17.20
C SER A 429 -2.06 10.88 -18.13
N LEU A 430 -1.59 12.06 -17.76
CA LEU A 430 -0.62 12.83 -18.54
C LEU A 430 0.72 12.08 -18.71
N PRO A 431 1.58 12.44 -19.66
CA PRO A 431 2.98 12.05 -19.63
C PRO A 431 3.65 12.41 -18.29
N ALA A 432 4.58 11.57 -17.81
CA ALA A 432 5.14 11.70 -16.46
C ALA A 432 5.84 13.04 -16.21
N ASP A 433 6.53 13.58 -17.22
CA ASP A 433 7.16 14.91 -17.21
C ASP A 433 6.15 16.05 -16.96
N ARG A 434 4.96 15.96 -17.58
CA ARG A 434 3.86 16.94 -17.41
C ARG A 434 3.15 16.78 -16.09
N LEU A 435 2.95 15.53 -15.65
CA LEU A 435 2.37 15.23 -14.34
C LEU A 435 3.24 15.82 -13.23
N VAL A 436 4.55 15.59 -13.28
CA VAL A 436 5.49 16.12 -12.28
C VAL A 436 5.57 17.63 -12.35
N ALA A 437 5.50 18.23 -13.55
CA ALA A 437 5.42 19.70 -13.70
C ALA A 437 4.20 20.27 -12.97
N ALA A 438 3.02 19.67 -13.16
CA ALA A 438 1.78 20.11 -12.52
C ALA A 438 1.82 19.93 -11.00
N ALA A 439 2.39 18.82 -10.52
CA ALA A 439 2.59 18.58 -9.10
C ALA A 439 3.57 19.60 -8.47
N ASP A 440 4.68 19.91 -9.13
CA ASP A 440 5.64 20.93 -8.67
C ASP A 440 4.99 22.32 -8.63
N ALA A 441 4.22 22.68 -9.66
CA ALA A 441 3.47 23.94 -9.69
C ALA A 441 2.48 24.05 -8.51
N LEU A 442 1.79 22.97 -8.16
CA LEU A 442 0.92 22.90 -6.98
C LEU A 442 1.71 23.07 -5.68
N VAL A 443 2.84 22.36 -5.52
CA VAL A 443 3.71 22.48 -4.34
C VAL A 443 4.27 23.91 -4.21
N ALA A 444 4.75 24.52 -5.29
CA ALA A 444 5.27 25.88 -5.32
C ALA A 444 4.21 26.95 -4.99
N ALA A 445 2.93 26.63 -5.22
CA ALA A 445 1.80 27.46 -4.84
C ALA A 445 1.31 27.20 -3.39
N GLY A 446 1.92 26.27 -2.66
CA GLY A 446 1.54 25.90 -1.29
C GLY A 446 0.48 24.80 -1.20
N ARG A 447 0.06 24.23 -2.33
CA ARG A 447 -0.88 23.09 -2.41
C ARG A 447 -0.13 21.76 -2.36
N THR A 448 0.65 21.58 -1.29
CA THR A 448 1.56 20.44 -1.13
C THR A 448 0.82 19.10 -1.06
N ALA A 449 -0.38 19.08 -0.49
CA ALA A 449 -1.20 17.87 -0.40
C ALA A 449 -1.61 17.36 -1.78
N ASP A 450 -2.13 18.25 -2.64
CA ASP A 450 -2.54 17.92 -4.00
C ASP A 450 -1.36 17.48 -4.86
N GLY A 451 -0.24 18.22 -4.81
CA GLY A 451 0.97 17.85 -5.57
C GLY A 451 1.54 16.49 -5.13
N ARG A 452 1.58 16.20 -3.82
CA ARG A 452 2.00 14.88 -3.32
C ARG A 452 1.01 13.78 -3.70
N GLN A 453 -0.29 14.04 -3.66
CA GLN A 453 -1.31 13.09 -4.08
C GLN A 453 -1.15 12.73 -5.56
N MET A 454 -0.99 13.74 -6.42
CA MET A 454 -0.78 13.57 -7.84
C MET A 454 0.49 12.75 -8.15
N LEU A 455 1.61 13.03 -7.47
CA LEU A 455 2.84 12.24 -7.61
C LEU A 455 2.65 10.79 -7.16
N ARG A 456 2.02 10.56 -6.00
CA ARG A 456 1.75 9.19 -5.49
C ARG A 456 0.89 8.36 -6.45
N GLN A 457 -0.05 8.99 -7.13
CA GLN A 457 -0.86 8.33 -8.16
C GLN A 457 -0.06 8.12 -9.45
N GLY A 458 0.75 9.11 -9.85
CA GLY A 458 1.59 9.04 -11.05
C GLY A 458 2.67 7.97 -11.01
N VAL A 459 3.23 7.66 -9.84
CA VAL A 459 4.26 6.61 -9.69
C VAL A 459 3.74 5.18 -9.78
N ALA A 460 2.42 5.00 -9.98
CA ALA A 460 1.79 3.70 -10.26
C ALA A 460 2.14 3.12 -11.65
N ARG A 461 2.86 3.89 -12.49
CA ARG A 461 3.37 3.48 -13.81
C ARG A 461 4.40 2.33 -13.77
N PRO A 462 4.59 1.61 -14.89
CA PRO A 462 5.69 0.65 -15.03
C PRO A 462 7.06 1.27 -14.75
N ALA A 463 7.97 0.48 -14.16
CA ALA A 463 9.30 0.97 -13.77
C ALA A 463 10.13 1.56 -14.93
N PRO A 464 10.14 0.98 -16.16
CA PRO A 464 10.88 1.56 -17.28
C PRO A 464 10.41 2.97 -17.66
N GLU A 465 9.10 3.23 -17.61
CA GLU A 465 8.53 4.54 -17.93
C GLU A 465 9.00 5.62 -16.93
N ILE A 466 9.19 5.24 -15.67
CA ILE A 466 9.75 6.15 -14.65
C ILE A 466 11.21 6.46 -14.95
N GLY A 467 12.00 5.47 -15.37
CA GLY A 467 13.39 5.68 -15.80
C GLY A 467 13.49 6.65 -16.97
N GLU A 468 12.71 6.43 -18.02
CA GLU A 468 12.64 7.31 -19.20
C GLU A 468 12.20 8.73 -18.84
N ALA A 469 11.20 8.87 -17.97
CA ALA A 469 10.74 10.17 -17.49
C ALA A 469 11.82 10.93 -16.73
N VAL A 470 12.59 10.23 -15.88
CA VAL A 470 13.72 10.84 -15.14
C VAL A 470 14.80 11.31 -16.11
N LEU A 471 15.13 10.51 -17.13
CA LEU A 471 16.11 10.90 -18.15
C LEU A 471 15.65 12.15 -18.91
N GLY A 472 14.40 12.20 -19.37
CA GLY A 472 13.85 13.38 -20.05
C GLY A 472 13.87 14.64 -19.18
N LEU A 473 13.49 14.53 -17.91
CA LEU A 473 13.54 15.64 -16.96
C LEU A 473 14.98 16.13 -16.70
N VAL A 474 15.96 15.22 -16.67
CA VAL A 474 17.37 15.59 -16.54
C VAL A 474 17.88 16.32 -17.77
N GLU A 475 17.54 15.85 -18.98
CA GLU A 475 17.90 16.52 -20.23
C GLU A 475 17.34 17.94 -20.29
N GLU A 476 16.15 18.15 -19.75
CA GLU A 476 15.51 19.47 -19.61
C GLU A 476 16.08 20.33 -18.46
N GLY A 477 16.98 19.79 -17.62
CA GLY A 477 17.56 20.50 -16.47
C GLY A 477 16.60 20.67 -15.28
N ARG A 478 15.54 19.87 -15.22
CA ARG A 478 14.43 19.97 -14.24
C ARG A 478 14.71 19.18 -12.97
N HIS A 479 15.79 19.54 -12.27
CA HIS A 479 16.30 18.79 -11.13
C HIS A 479 15.34 18.72 -9.92
N ARG A 480 14.46 19.72 -9.74
CA ARG A 480 13.48 19.69 -8.63
C ARG A 480 12.42 18.63 -8.89
N GLU A 481 11.95 18.55 -10.12
CA GLU A 481 10.98 17.58 -10.59
C GLU A 481 11.54 16.16 -10.54
N VAL A 482 12.81 15.97 -10.93
CA VAL A 482 13.50 14.69 -10.77
C VAL A 482 13.49 14.23 -9.31
N ARG A 483 13.87 15.11 -8.36
CA ARG A 483 13.86 14.78 -6.94
C ARG A 483 12.45 14.47 -6.42
N ALA A 484 11.46 15.28 -6.80
CA ALA A 484 10.08 15.07 -6.39
C ALA A 484 9.51 13.73 -6.91
N LEU A 485 9.82 13.38 -8.16
CA LEU A 485 9.43 12.11 -8.76
C LEU A 485 10.11 10.92 -8.06
N LEU A 486 11.42 10.98 -7.86
CA LEU A 486 12.18 9.90 -7.23
C LEU A 486 11.85 9.71 -5.75
N ASP A 487 11.66 10.80 -4.97
CA ASP A 487 11.20 10.73 -3.58
C ASP A 487 9.82 10.05 -3.50
N ALA A 488 8.86 10.47 -4.33
CA ALA A 488 7.54 9.84 -4.38
C ALA A 488 7.65 8.37 -4.82
N TYR A 489 8.49 8.06 -5.79
CA TYR A 489 8.67 6.72 -6.34
C TYR A 489 9.24 5.76 -5.29
N VAL A 490 10.31 6.14 -4.59
CA VAL A 490 10.95 5.30 -3.56
C VAL A 490 10.03 5.08 -2.35
N ARG A 491 9.19 6.06 -1.99
CA ARG A 491 8.22 5.91 -0.89
C ARG A 491 7.12 4.92 -1.22
N VAL A 492 6.63 4.91 -2.46
CA VAL A 492 5.48 4.11 -2.87
C VAL A 492 5.88 2.71 -3.34
N ARG A 493 7.03 2.58 -4.01
CA ARG A 493 7.47 1.32 -4.62
C ARG A 493 8.30 0.46 -3.69
N THR A 494 8.30 -0.85 -3.97
CA THR A 494 9.24 -1.75 -3.33
C THR A 494 10.65 -1.50 -3.88
N PRO A 495 11.71 -1.77 -3.10
CA PRO A 495 13.09 -1.62 -3.56
C PRO A 495 13.38 -2.38 -4.86
N GLU A 496 12.77 -3.56 -5.07
CA GLU A 496 12.93 -4.39 -6.26
C GLU A 496 12.18 -3.82 -7.48
N GLU A 497 11.06 -3.15 -7.28
CA GLU A 497 10.37 -2.41 -8.34
C GLU A 497 11.16 -1.15 -8.70
N ALA A 498 11.70 -0.44 -7.71
CA ALA A 498 12.50 0.74 -7.93
C ALA A 498 13.82 0.43 -8.66
N ALA A 499 14.48 -0.67 -8.30
CA ALA A 499 15.68 -1.15 -8.99
C ALA A 499 15.45 -1.49 -10.48
N ARG A 500 14.20 -1.73 -10.91
CA ARG A 500 13.88 -1.98 -12.33
C ARG A 500 13.75 -0.68 -13.15
N SER A 501 13.64 0.49 -12.52
CA SER A 501 13.53 1.74 -13.28
C SER A 501 14.85 2.18 -13.90
N ILE A 502 15.97 1.61 -13.48
CA ILE A 502 17.29 1.99 -13.98
C ILE A 502 17.69 1.26 -15.27
N ASP A 503 16.88 0.32 -15.76
CA ASP A 503 17.21 -0.54 -16.92
C ASP A 503 17.60 0.27 -18.18
N ALA A 504 17.05 1.47 -18.35
CA ALA A 504 17.35 2.34 -19.49
C ALA A 504 18.78 2.93 -19.46
N ASP A 505 19.25 3.36 -18.29
CA ASP A 505 20.62 3.83 -18.08
C ASP A 505 21.04 3.54 -16.62
N PRO A 506 21.59 2.34 -16.35
CA PRO A 506 21.92 1.93 -14.99
C PRO A 506 22.99 2.81 -14.34
N GLN A 507 23.96 3.30 -15.12
CA GLN A 507 25.07 4.09 -14.60
C GLN A 507 24.63 5.49 -14.16
N PHE A 508 23.68 6.07 -14.89
CA PHE A 508 23.17 7.40 -14.61
C PHE A 508 22.03 7.40 -13.58
N LEU A 509 21.11 6.44 -13.65
CA LEU A 509 19.90 6.42 -12.82
C LEU A 509 20.12 5.83 -11.43
N ALA A 510 21.03 4.86 -11.25
CA ALA A 510 21.26 4.24 -9.94
C ALA A 510 21.72 5.24 -8.86
N PRO A 511 22.68 6.16 -9.11
CA PRO A 511 23.09 7.16 -8.12
C PRO A 511 21.94 8.10 -7.71
N LEU A 512 21.12 8.53 -8.66
CA LEU A 512 19.97 9.41 -8.39
C LEU A 512 18.91 8.72 -7.53
N LEU A 513 18.63 7.46 -7.84
CA LEU A 513 17.67 6.65 -7.08
C LEU A 513 18.17 6.36 -5.65
N LEU A 514 19.47 6.11 -5.49
CA LEU A 514 20.11 5.94 -4.19
C LEU A 514 20.15 7.24 -3.38
N GLU A 515 20.40 8.39 -4.02
CA GLU A 515 20.32 9.70 -3.36
C GLU A 515 18.91 9.93 -2.81
N ALA A 516 17.87 9.72 -3.64
CA ALA A 516 16.48 9.83 -3.20
C ALA A 516 16.13 8.85 -2.08
N ALA A 517 16.59 7.59 -2.17
CA ALA A 517 16.37 6.62 -1.11
C ALA A 517 17.01 7.01 0.23
N ARG A 518 18.20 7.64 0.18
CA ARG A 518 18.90 8.15 1.36
C ARG A 518 18.16 9.34 1.99
N GLU A 519 17.55 10.21 1.18
CA GLU A 519 16.70 11.30 1.68
C GLU A 519 15.43 10.80 2.36
N VAL A 520 14.92 9.62 1.96
CA VAL A 520 13.76 8.99 2.60
C VAL A 520 14.13 8.31 3.93
N SER A 521 15.14 7.43 3.94
CA SER A 521 15.61 6.71 5.13
C SER A 521 16.87 5.89 4.84
N GLU A 522 17.78 5.74 5.83
CA GLU A 522 18.92 4.82 5.71
C GLU A 522 18.51 3.38 5.38
N GLN A 523 17.39 2.90 5.94
CA GLN A 523 16.89 1.56 5.65
C GLN A 523 16.54 1.40 4.16
N ARG A 524 15.85 2.40 3.59
CA ARG A 524 15.45 2.39 2.17
C ARG A 524 16.67 2.44 1.24
N TYR A 525 17.70 3.18 1.62
CA TYR A 525 18.97 3.19 0.91
C TYR A 525 19.63 1.80 0.86
N TRP A 526 19.73 1.11 2.00
CA TRP A 526 20.32 -0.23 2.06
C TRP A 526 19.49 -1.29 1.35
N ASP A 527 18.16 -1.24 1.49
CA ASP A 527 17.25 -2.14 0.78
C ASP A 527 17.37 -1.98 -0.74
N LEU A 528 17.50 -0.73 -1.22
CA LEU A 528 17.69 -0.45 -2.64
C LEU A 528 19.06 -0.91 -3.14
N ILE A 529 20.13 -0.72 -2.37
CA ILE A 529 21.46 -1.30 -2.68
C ILE A 529 21.34 -2.81 -2.83
N HIS A 530 20.63 -3.48 -1.92
CA HIS A 530 20.45 -4.92 -1.98
C HIS A 530 19.68 -5.33 -3.24
N ALA A 531 18.56 -4.66 -3.54
CA ALA A 531 17.75 -4.91 -4.73
C ALA A 531 18.54 -4.69 -6.04
N LEU A 532 19.35 -3.64 -6.12
CA LEU A 532 20.23 -3.38 -7.26
C LEU A 532 21.25 -4.51 -7.46
N ARG A 533 21.89 -4.99 -6.38
CA ARG A 533 22.82 -6.13 -6.45
C ARG A 533 22.14 -7.41 -6.90
N VAL A 534 20.93 -7.68 -6.41
CA VAL A 534 20.14 -8.86 -6.81
C VAL A 534 19.76 -8.79 -8.29
N ALA A 535 19.46 -7.59 -8.79
CA ALA A 535 19.19 -7.34 -10.21
C ALA A 535 20.46 -7.39 -11.10
N GLY A 536 21.65 -7.57 -10.54
CA GLY A 536 22.91 -7.65 -11.27
C GLY A 536 23.57 -6.29 -11.54
N TYR A 537 23.06 -5.21 -10.93
CA TYR A 537 23.65 -3.88 -11.03
C TYR A 537 24.65 -3.64 -9.89
N THR A 538 25.87 -3.26 -10.25
CA THR A 538 26.87 -2.76 -9.29
C THR A 538 26.64 -1.28 -9.08
N ALA A 539 26.10 -0.94 -7.91
CA ALA A 539 25.99 0.44 -7.43
C ALA A 539 27.36 1.07 -7.14
#